data_AF-A0A178AUC9-F1
#
_entry.id   AF-A0A178AUC9-F1
#
_cell.length_a   1.000
_cell.length_b   1.000
_cell.length_c   1.000
_cell.angle_alpha   90.00
_cell.angle_beta   90.00
_cell.angle_gamma   90.00
#
_symmetry.space_group_name_H-M   'P 1'
#
loop_
_entity.id
_entity.type
_entity.pdbx_description
1 polymer ?
#
loop_
_entity_poly.entity_id
_entity_poly.type
_entity_poly.pdbx_seq_one_letter_code
_entity_poly.pdbx_strand_id
1 'polypeptide(L)'
;STKNRESKVHVFVPPSPPRDGCLLPGPAGQVDAFTSTSVRARTAGGRPAWWCKVDKLVVFDGMDVQKDGSAKTLTRTSKGLSIARRRGDTETVVIPMNCAHCQEMLNRHEWKYDIQVCKRSVCWDCKERCRWELEQEAEEIMKSRDAAGEGNRDRADSVLQDDDSGEEHLMRKMGLEEWRSKSPIEAVGGIEERIEGVRAR
;
A
#
# COMPACT_ATOMS: atom_id res chain seq x y z
N SER A 1 42.62 16.91 23.54
CA SER A 1 41.66 17.34 22.51
C SER A 1 40.64 16.26 22.21
N THR A 2 39.60 16.21 23.02
CA THR A 2 38.42 15.37 22.79
C THR A 2 37.54 16.06 21.75
N LYS A 3 37.59 15.57 20.50
CA LYS A 3 36.70 16.07 19.43
C LYS A 3 35.26 15.72 19.78
N ASN A 4 34.50 16.73 20.19
CA ASN A 4 33.07 16.65 20.37
C ASN A 4 32.44 16.27 19.02
N ARG A 5 32.06 15.01 18.86
CA ARG A 5 31.33 14.54 17.67
C ARG A 5 29.89 14.97 17.85
N GLU A 6 29.57 16.18 17.42
CA GLU A 6 28.19 16.61 17.25
C GLU A 6 27.46 15.54 16.44
N SER A 7 26.47 14.90 17.08
CA SER A 7 25.59 13.94 16.44
C SER A 7 24.71 14.70 15.44
N LYS A 8 25.18 14.80 14.20
CA LYS A 8 24.41 15.40 13.12
C LYS A 8 23.14 14.59 12.94
N VAL A 9 21.99 15.17 13.32
CA VAL A 9 20.68 14.58 13.10
C VAL A 9 20.51 14.40 11.59
N HIS A 10 20.41 13.16 11.14
CA HIS A 10 20.12 12.86 9.75
C HIS A 10 18.61 12.95 9.55
N VAL A 11 18.19 13.91 8.72
CA VAL A 11 16.77 14.08 8.33
C VAL A 11 16.62 13.54 6.92
N PHE A 12 15.74 12.57 6.74
CA PHE A 12 15.37 12.09 5.41
C PHE A 12 14.47 13.11 4.73
N VAL A 13 14.82 13.51 3.50
CA VAL A 13 13.99 14.36 2.66
C VAL A 13 13.48 13.50 1.50
N PRO A 14 12.16 13.26 1.39
CA PRO A 14 11.60 12.51 0.29
C PRO A 14 11.96 13.12 -1.07
N PRO A 15 12.17 12.28 -2.10
CA PRO A 15 12.46 12.78 -3.44
C PRO A 15 11.25 13.56 -3.99
N SER A 16 11.45 14.82 -4.33
CA SER A 16 10.46 15.60 -5.07
C SER A 16 10.43 15.12 -6.53
N PRO A 17 9.25 14.78 -7.08
CA PRO A 17 9.15 14.45 -8.49
C PRO A 17 9.52 15.68 -9.33
N PRO A 18 10.11 15.48 -10.53
CA PRO A 18 10.33 16.59 -11.46
C PRO A 18 8.99 17.25 -11.81
N ARG A 19 8.98 18.58 -11.95
CA ARG A 19 7.79 19.34 -12.36
C ARG A 19 7.30 18.78 -13.70
N ASP A 20 6.03 18.40 -13.73
CA ASP A 20 5.33 17.81 -14.89
C ASP A 20 6.01 16.57 -15.49
N GLY A 21 6.85 15.87 -14.71
CA GLY A 21 7.55 14.67 -15.17
C GLY A 21 8.66 14.94 -16.18
N CYS A 22 9.09 16.21 -16.36
CA CYS A 22 10.09 16.57 -17.35
C CYS A 22 11.50 16.17 -16.90
N LEU A 23 12.17 15.34 -17.70
CA LEU A 23 13.56 14.87 -17.47
C LEU A 23 14.58 15.66 -18.28
N LEU A 24 14.16 16.68 -19.03
CA LEU A 24 15.04 17.59 -19.74
C LEU A 24 15.06 18.94 -19.01
N PRO A 25 16.24 19.56 -18.84
CA PRO A 25 16.30 20.92 -18.30
C PRO A 25 15.54 21.87 -19.24
N GLY A 26 14.72 22.76 -18.68
CA GLY A 26 14.02 23.77 -19.46
C GLY A 26 15.00 24.75 -20.13
N PRO A 27 14.58 25.44 -21.21
CA PRO A 27 15.45 26.23 -22.09
C PRO A 27 16.17 27.46 -21.48
N ALA A 28 16.18 27.64 -20.16
CA ALA A 28 16.89 28.74 -19.51
C ALA A 28 17.34 28.47 -18.06
N GLY A 29 17.36 27.21 -17.59
CA GLY A 29 17.65 26.93 -16.17
C GLY A 29 16.61 27.52 -15.19
N GLN A 30 15.44 27.94 -15.69
CA GLN A 30 14.33 28.48 -14.90
C GLN A 30 13.61 27.44 -14.04
N VAL A 31 13.84 26.16 -14.31
CA VAL A 31 13.37 25.03 -13.51
C VAL A 31 14.58 24.38 -12.85
N ASP A 32 14.53 24.24 -11.52
CA ASP A 32 15.56 23.53 -10.75
C ASP A 32 15.91 22.23 -11.47
N ALA A 33 17.19 22.07 -11.79
CA ALA A 33 17.67 20.84 -12.40
C ALA A 33 17.28 19.67 -11.48
N PHE A 34 16.51 18.72 -12.00
CA PHE A 34 16.12 17.57 -11.21
C PHE A 34 17.39 16.84 -10.74
N THR A 35 17.43 16.51 -9.45
CA THR A 35 18.54 15.72 -8.93
C THR A 35 18.41 14.29 -9.45
N SER A 36 19.52 13.59 -9.72
CA SER A 36 19.47 12.18 -10.15
C SER A 36 18.71 11.28 -9.16
N THR A 37 18.64 11.69 -7.89
CA THR A 37 17.82 11.08 -6.83
C THR A 37 16.31 11.26 -7.03
N SER A 38 15.84 12.30 -7.73
CA SER A 38 14.42 12.55 -8.00
C SER A 38 13.84 11.68 -9.11
N VAL A 39 14.69 11.04 -9.93
CA VAL A 39 14.23 10.17 -11.01
C VAL A 39 13.68 8.88 -10.41
N ARG A 40 12.38 8.65 -10.58
CA ARG A 40 11.74 7.37 -10.26
C ARG A 40 11.81 6.48 -11.49
N ALA A 41 12.63 5.44 -11.40
CA ALA A 41 12.67 4.39 -12.40
C ALA A 41 12.02 3.12 -11.85
N ARG A 42 11.68 2.20 -12.75
CA ARG A 42 11.23 0.86 -12.40
C ARG A 42 12.08 -0.16 -13.12
N THR A 43 12.30 -1.32 -12.52
CA THR A 43 12.91 -2.42 -13.27
C THR A 43 11.89 -3.04 -14.21
N ALA A 44 12.35 -3.91 -15.12
CA ALA A 44 11.46 -4.71 -15.96
C ALA A 44 10.44 -5.54 -15.13
N GLY A 45 10.81 -5.92 -13.90
CA GLY A 45 9.92 -6.58 -12.94
C GLY A 45 9.02 -5.63 -12.14
N GLY A 46 8.97 -4.34 -12.50
CA GLY A 46 8.13 -3.33 -11.86
C GLY A 46 8.66 -2.78 -10.53
N ARG A 47 9.83 -3.24 -10.07
CA ARG A 47 10.42 -2.84 -8.78
C ARG A 47 10.95 -1.40 -8.84
N PRO A 48 10.75 -0.58 -7.80
CA PRO A 48 11.24 0.79 -7.82
C PRO A 48 12.76 0.83 -7.78
N ALA A 49 13.33 1.74 -8.56
CA ALA A 49 14.75 1.94 -8.71
C ALA A 49 15.09 3.44 -8.80
N TRP A 50 16.24 3.82 -8.24
CA TRP A 50 16.69 5.21 -8.22
C TRP A 50 18.21 5.33 -8.15
N TRP A 51 18.72 6.52 -8.47
CA TRP A 51 20.14 6.82 -8.36
C TRP A 51 20.47 7.47 -7.02
N CYS A 52 21.54 7.01 -6.39
CA CYS A 52 22.14 7.50 -5.17
C CYS A 52 23.60 7.88 -5.45
N LYS A 53 24.06 8.99 -4.86
CA LYS A 53 25.45 9.43 -4.97
C LYS A 53 26.45 8.36 -4.49
N VAL A 54 26.11 7.66 -3.40
CA VAL A 54 26.97 6.68 -2.73
C VAL A 54 26.83 5.29 -3.36
N ASP A 55 25.60 4.78 -3.48
CA ASP A 55 25.34 3.40 -3.91
C ASP A 55 25.11 3.24 -5.42
N LYS A 56 25.21 4.34 -6.18
CA LYS A 56 24.96 4.40 -7.62
C LYS A 56 23.50 4.04 -7.91
N LEU A 57 23.20 2.93 -8.59
CA LEU A 57 21.82 2.51 -8.75
C LEU A 57 21.40 1.68 -7.54
N VAL A 58 20.21 1.96 -7.01
CA VAL A 58 19.53 1.15 -5.99
C VAL A 58 18.24 0.62 -6.59
N VAL A 59 18.03 -0.68 -6.46
CA VAL A 59 16.78 -1.38 -6.77
C VAL A 59 16.24 -1.92 -5.46
N PHE A 60 14.97 -1.65 -5.18
CA PHE A 60 14.28 -2.12 -3.99
C PHE A 60 13.42 -3.34 -4.31
N ASP A 61 13.76 -4.48 -3.72
CA ASP A 61 13.05 -5.74 -3.95
C ASP A 61 12.01 -6.04 -2.86
N GLY A 62 12.06 -5.33 -1.72
CA GLY A 62 11.10 -5.46 -0.62
C GLY A 62 11.72 -5.35 0.77
N MET A 63 10.93 -5.63 1.80
CA MET A 63 11.40 -5.74 3.19
C MET A 63 11.11 -7.13 3.73
N ASP A 64 12.10 -7.71 4.41
CA ASP A 64 11.99 -9.01 5.08
C ASP A 64 11.95 -8.80 6.59
N VAL A 65 10.95 -9.39 7.26
CA VAL A 65 10.81 -9.30 8.71
C VAL A 65 11.47 -10.53 9.31
N GLN A 66 12.63 -10.33 9.93
CA GLN A 66 13.32 -11.42 10.60
C GLN A 66 12.56 -11.82 11.87
N LYS A 67 12.80 -13.06 12.33
CA LYS A 67 12.18 -13.64 13.53
C LYS A 67 12.40 -12.80 14.80
N ASP A 68 13.48 -12.02 14.82
CA ASP A 68 13.85 -11.13 15.93
C ASP A 68 13.07 -9.80 15.92
N GLY A 69 12.09 -9.64 15.02
CA GLY A 69 11.33 -8.39 14.85
C GLY A 69 12.08 -7.29 14.09
N SER A 70 13.33 -7.53 13.67
CA SER A 70 14.09 -6.57 12.87
C SER A 70 13.74 -6.65 11.39
N ALA A 71 13.37 -5.50 10.80
CA ALA A 71 13.09 -5.41 9.37
C ALA A 71 14.38 -5.18 8.58
N LYS A 72 14.65 -6.07 7.61
CA LYS A 72 15.80 -5.97 6.70
C LYS A 72 15.32 -5.57 5.31
N THR A 73 15.83 -4.44 4.83
CA THR A 73 15.59 -4.01 3.44
C THR A 73 16.32 -4.91 2.46
N LEU A 74 15.59 -5.51 1.53
CA LEU A 74 16.12 -6.28 0.41
C LEU A 74 16.39 -5.32 -0.75
N THR A 75 17.66 -5.09 -1.02
CA THR A 75 18.11 -4.15 -2.05
C THR A 75 19.21 -4.76 -2.93
N ARG A 76 19.17 -4.42 -4.22
CA ARG A 76 20.24 -4.67 -5.19
C ARG A 76 20.88 -3.35 -5.59
N THR A 77 22.20 -3.31 -5.69
CA THR A 77 22.93 -2.07 -6.01
C THR A 77 24.02 -2.29 -7.06
N SER A 78 24.31 -1.25 -7.84
CA SER A 78 25.44 -1.26 -8.79
C SER A 78 26.77 -0.80 -8.15
N LYS A 79 26.76 -0.57 -6.84
CA LYS A 79 27.92 -0.09 -6.06
C LYS A 79 29.14 -0.99 -6.24
N GLY A 80 30.20 -0.41 -6.79
CA GLY A 80 31.52 -1.04 -6.88
C GLY A 80 31.62 -2.19 -7.89
N LEU A 81 30.59 -2.46 -8.70
CA LEU A 81 30.62 -3.51 -9.71
C LEU A 81 31.50 -3.15 -10.91
N SER A 82 31.47 -1.88 -11.33
CA SER A 82 32.32 -1.37 -12.41
C SER A 82 33.82 -1.49 -12.09
N ILE A 83 34.18 -1.44 -10.81
CA ILE A 83 35.58 -1.51 -10.35
C ILE A 83 36.01 -2.95 -10.06
N ALA A 84 35.11 -3.77 -9.50
CA ALA A 84 35.48 -5.07 -8.96
C ALA A 84 35.35 -6.25 -9.96
N ARG A 85 34.88 -6.02 -11.20
CA ARG A 85 34.63 -7.07 -12.23
C ARG A 85 33.89 -8.29 -11.69
N ARG A 86 32.99 -8.10 -10.72
CA ARG A 86 32.23 -9.19 -10.10
C ARG A 86 31.02 -9.52 -10.97
N ARG A 87 30.60 -10.78 -10.98
CA ARG A 87 29.33 -11.19 -11.61
C ARG A 87 28.18 -10.54 -10.84
N GLY A 88 27.59 -9.51 -11.44
CA GLY A 88 26.28 -8.98 -11.04
C GLY A 88 25.20 -9.55 -11.94
N ASP A 89 23.96 -9.48 -11.48
CA ASP A 89 22.80 -9.78 -12.29
C ASP A 89 22.54 -8.58 -13.21
N THR A 90 22.32 -8.83 -14.50
CA THR A 90 21.93 -7.78 -15.43
C THR A 90 20.46 -7.44 -15.19
N GLU A 91 20.19 -6.21 -14.78
CA GLU A 91 18.85 -5.67 -14.61
C GLU A 91 18.58 -4.61 -15.67
N THR A 92 17.41 -4.68 -16.30
CA THR A 92 16.93 -3.61 -17.18
C THR A 92 16.11 -2.61 -16.37
N VAL A 93 16.56 -1.36 -16.33
CA VAL A 93 15.86 -0.25 -15.70
C VAL A 93 15.12 0.55 -16.76
N VAL A 94 13.86 0.84 -16.49
CA VAL A 94 12.94 1.58 -17.33
C VAL A 94 12.57 2.89 -16.64
N ILE A 95 12.83 4.00 -17.32
CA ILE A 95 12.42 5.33 -16.89
C ILE A 95 11.22 5.73 -17.77
N PRO A 96 10.00 5.80 -17.21
CA PRO A 96 8.85 6.27 -17.97
C PRO A 96 8.97 7.77 -18.22
N MET A 97 8.74 8.19 -19.47
CA MET A 97 8.70 9.61 -19.83
C MET A 97 7.24 10.03 -19.92
N ASN A 98 6.73 10.69 -18.87
CA ASN A 98 5.34 11.13 -18.80
C ASN A 98 5.12 12.55 -19.36
N CYS A 99 6.20 13.29 -19.62
CA CYS A 99 6.13 14.67 -20.11
C CYS A 99 6.06 14.71 -21.64
N ALA A 100 5.05 15.39 -22.18
CA ALA A 100 4.89 15.59 -23.63
C ALA A 100 6.14 16.23 -24.27
N HIS A 101 6.75 17.22 -23.62
CA HIS A 101 7.99 17.84 -24.09
C HIS A 101 9.15 16.83 -24.24
N CYS A 102 9.32 15.93 -23.27
CA CYS A 102 10.36 14.90 -23.37
C CYS A 102 10.05 13.87 -24.46
N GLN A 103 8.78 13.49 -24.60
CA GLN A 103 8.33 12.56 -25.63
C GLN A 103 8.53 13.13 -27.03
N GLU A 104 8.19 14.40 -27.26
CA GLU A 104 8.37 15.08 -28.55
C GLU A 104 9.85 15.25 -28.89
N MET A 105 10.67 15.72 -27.94
CA MET A 105 12.09 15.99 -28.18
C MET A 105 12.92 14.71 -28.40
N LEU A 106 12.59 13.62 -27.71
CA LEU A 106 13.33 12.36 -27.80
C LEU A 106 12.65 11.33 -28.70
N ASN A 107 11.42 11.59 -29.16
CA ASN A 107 10.55 10.70 -29.92
C ASN A 107 10.43 9.30 -29.31
N ARG A 108 10.32 9.25 -27.97
CA ARG A 108 10.33 8.00 -27.17
C ARG A 108 9.44 8.17 -25.94
N HIS A 109 8.78 7.09 -25.53
CA HIS A 109 7.90 7.06 -24.36
C HIS A 109 8.59 6.52 -23.10
N GLU A 110 9.68 5.79 -23.29
CA GLU A 110 10.43 5.15 -22.22
C GLU A 110 11.93 5.15 -22.53
N TRP A 111 12.74 5.24 -21.49
CA TRP A 111 14.18 5.06 -21.58
C TRP A 111 14.57 3.76 -20.89
N LYS A 112 15.18 2.84 -21.63
CA LYS A 112 15.69 1.56 -21.11
C LYS A 112 17.20 1.61 -20.96
N TYR A 113 17.70 1.11 -19.84
CA TYR A 113 19.13 1.01 -19.58
C TYR A 113 19.44 -0.31 -18.87
N ASP A 114 20.35 -1.09 -19.44
CA ASP A 114 20.83 -2.33 -18.83
C ASP A 114 22.02 -2.05 -17.93
N ILE A 115 21.96 -2.56 -16.70
CA ILE A 115 22.99 -2.34 -15.69
C ILE A 115 23.17 -3.57 -14.82
N GLN A 116 24.41 -3.82 -14.41
CA GLN A 116 24.69 -4.88 -13.46
C GLN A 116 24.40 -4.41 -12.03
N VAL A 117 23.71 -5.26 -11.28
CA VAL A 117 23.38 -5.04 -9.86
C VAL A 117 23.74 -6.28 -9.03
N CYS A 118 23.95 -6.09 -7.73
CA CYS A 118 24.23 -7.18 -6.80
C CYS A 118 23.54 -6.93 -5.45
N LYS A 119 23.17 -8.00 -4.74
CA LYS A 119 22.55 -7.91 -3.41
C LYS A 119 23.55 -7.33 -2.41
N ARG A 120 23.27 -6.13 -1.88
CA ARG A 120 24.09 -5.44 -0.89
C ARG A 120 23.26 -4.50 -0.03
N SER A 121 23.79 -4.14 1.12
CA SER A 121 23.26 -3.04 1.93
C SER A 121 23.52 -1.68 1.27
N VAL A 122 22.59 -0.76 1.50
CA VAL A 122 22.61 0.62 1.02
C VAL A 122 22.91 1.60 2.16
N CYS A 123 23.21 2.85 1.81
CA CYS A 123 23.38 3.96 2.74
C CYS A 123 22.10 4.23 3.54
N TRP A 124 22.24 5.00 4.62
CA TRP A 124 21.12 5.34 5.50
C TRP A 124 19.97 6.02 4.73
N ASP A 125 20.26 7.02 3.89
CA ASP A 125 19.23 7.72 3.11
C ASP A 125 18.43 6.77 2.20
N CYS A 126 19.10 5.78 1.60
CA CYS A 126 18.42 4.81 0.76
C CYS A 126 17.59 3.81 1.57
N LYS A 127 17.98 3.48 2.81
CA LYS A 127 17.15 2.66 3.70
C LYS A 127 15.89 3.40 4.14
N GLU A 128 15.99 4.69 4.43
CA GLU A 128 14.82 5.53 4.73
C GLU A 128 13.91 5.62 3.49
N ARG A 129 14.49 5.84 2.31
CA ARG A 129 13.72 5.83 1.06
C ARG A 129 13.03 4.48 0.81
N CYS A 130 13.68 3.35 1.08
CA CYS A 130 13.04 2.03 0.92
C CYS A 130 11.78 1.90 1.79
N ARG A 131 11.82 2.41 3.03
CA ARG A 131 10.65 2.43 3.92
C ARG A 131 9.56 3.33 3.36
N TRP A 132 9.94 4.53 2.92
CA TRP A 132 9.00 5.45 2.31
C TRP A 132 8.36 4.90 1.03
N GLU A 133 9.11 4.26 0.13
CA GLU A 133 8.54 3.64 -1.09
C GLU A 133 7.55 2.51 -0.73
N LEU A 134 7.82 1.75 0.35
CA LEU A 134 6.89 0.73 0.85
C LEU A 134 5.59 1.34 1.40
N GLU A 135 5.70 2.45 2.13
CA GLU A 135 4.54 3.22 2.62
C GLU A 135 3.72 3.78 1.45
N GLN A 136 4.39 4.34 0.43
CA GLN A 136 3.73 4.83 -0.78
C GLN A 136 2.99 3.73 -1.54
N GLU A 137 3.60 2.54 -1.69
CA GLU A 137 2.96 1.39 -2.33
C GLU A 137 1.73 0.94 -1.53
N ALA A 138 1.81 0.91 -0.20
CA ALA A 138 0.68 0.57 0.66
C ALA A 138 -0.46 1.59 0.54
N GLU A 139 -0.15 2.89 0.50
CA GLU A 139 -1.15 3.94 0.31
C GLU A 139 -1.84 3.87 -1.07
N GLU A 140 -1.09 3.60 -2.14
CA GLU A 140 -1.64 3.44 -3.50
C GLU A 140 -2.59 2.23 -3.56
N ILE A 141 -2.23 1.14 -2.89
CA ILE A 141 -3.10 -0.05 -2.77
C ILE A 141 -4.37 0.28 -1.97
N MET A 142 -4.27 1.05 -0.87
CA MET A 142 -5.47 1.44 -0.10
C MET A 142 -6.39 2.35 -0.93
N LYS A 143 -5.84 3.39 -1.57
CA LYS A 143 -6.61 4.33 -2.40
C LYS A 143 -7.31 3.64 -3.58
N SER A 144 -6.63 2.69 -4.24
CA SER A 144 -7.25 1.93 -5.33
C SER A 144 -8.36 1.00 -4.86
N ARG A 145 -8.27 0.45 -3.64
CA ARG A 145 -9.35 -0.34 -3.04
C ARG A 145 -10.54 0.52 -2.62
N ASP A 146 -10.28 1.70 -2.07
CA ASP A 146 -11.33 2.65 -1.68
C ASP A 146 -12.08 3.18 -2.91
N ALA A 147 -11.35 3.55 -3.99
CA ALA A 147 -11.94 3.95 -5.26
C ALA A 147 -12.76 2.82 -5.94
N ALA A 148 -12.37 1.55 -5.76
CA ALA A 148 -13.17 0.40 -6.19
C ALA A 148 -14.38 0.12 -5.28
N GLY A 149 -14.32 0.52 -4.01
CA GLY A 149 -15.39 0.37 -3.03
C GLY A 149 -16.46 1.47 -3.10
N GLU A 150 -16.12 2.66 -3.59
CA GLU A 150 -17.07 3.76 -3.80
C GLU A 150 -18.04 3.52 -4.97
N GLY A 151 -17.70 2.64 -5.92
CA GLY A 151 -18.62 2.21 -7.00
C GLY A 151 -19.75 1.27 -6.57
N ASN A 152 -19.77 0.79 -5.32
CA ASN A 152 -20.73 -0.23 -4.84
C ASN A 152 -21.56 0.24 -3.63
N ARG A 153 -21.70 1.55 -3.39
CA ARG A 153 -22.48 2.09 -2.26
C ARG A 153 -23.59 3.09 -2.61
N ASP A 154 -23.87 3.34 -3.90
CA ASP A 154 -25.02 4.13 -4.33
C ASP A 154 -26.22 3.26 -4.72
N ARG A 155 -26.77 2.50 -3.75
CA ARG A 155 -28.21 2.12 -3.75
C ARG A 155 -28.65 1.57 -2.39
N ALA A 156 -28.50 2.38 -1.35
CA ALA A 156 -29.17 2.16 -0.08
C ALA A 156 -30.07 3.35 0.25
N ASP A 157 -31.00 3.67 -0.66
CA ASP A 157 -32.41 4.02 -0.34
C ASP A 157 -33.15 4.41 -1.61
N SER A 158 -34.17 3.64 -2.01
CA SER A 158 -35.31 4.16 -2.80
C SER A 158 -36.36 3.08 -3.06
N VAL A 159 -37.49 3.27 -2.38
CA VAL A 159 -38.87 2.96 -2.78
C VAL A 159 -39.40 1.56 -2.42
N LEU A 160 -40.14 1.55 -1.31
CA LEU A 160 -41.30 0.69 -1.08
C LEU A 160 -42.20 0.71 -2.33
N GLN A 161 -42.16 -0.37 -3.12
CA GLN A 161 -43.27 -0.76 -3.96
C GLN A 161 -43.78 -2.08 -3.39
N ASP A 162 -44.96 -2.01 -2.80
CA ASP A 162 -45.78 -3.15 -2.42
C ASP A 162 -45.90 -4.09 -3.62
N ASP A 163 -45.48 -5.34 -3.47
CA ASP A 163 -46.04 -6.42 -4.26
C ASP A 163 -46.16 -7.69 -3.40
N ASP A 164 -47.42 -7.96 -3.10
CA ASP A 164 -47.98 -8.88 -2.14
C ASP A 164 -48.15 -10.24 -2.82
N SER A 165 -47.11 -11.11 -2.84
CA SER A 165 -47.26 -12.47 -3.42
C SER A 165 -46.10 -13.45 -3.15
N GLY A 166 -45.32 -13.30 -2.07
CA GLY A 166 -44.14 -14.15 -1.82
C GLY A 166 -44.21 -15.11 -0.63
N GLU A 167 -45.05 -14.85 0.38
CA GLU A 167 -44.98 -15.55 1.67
C GLU A 167 -45.71 -16.91 1.70
N GLU A 168 -46.55 -17.22 0.72
CA GLU A 168 -47.41 -18.41 0.76
C GLU A 168 -46.70 -19.73 0.35
N HIS A 169 -45.54 -19.67 -0.31
CA HIS A 169 -44.87 -20.88 -0.82
C HIS A 169 -43.83 -21.48 0.16
N LEU A 170 -43.27 -20.70 1.08
CA LEU A 170 -42.30 -21.20 2.07
C LEU A 170 -42.97 -21.87 3.29
N MET A 171 -44.24 -21.58 3.55
CA MET A 171 -45.00 -22.12 4.70
C MET A 171 -45.72 -23.45 4.40
N ARG A 172 -45.78 -23.90 3.13
CA ARG A 172 -46.48 -25.14 2.73
C ARG A 172 -45.62 -26.42 2.80
N LYS A 173 -44.31 -26.31 3.11
CA LYS A 173 -43.37 -27.46 3.11
C LYS A 173 -43.08 -28.10 4.47
N MET A 174 -43.66 -27.59 5.55
CA MET A 174 -43.61 -28.25 6.87
C MET A 174 -45.04 -28.41 7.38
N GLY A 175 -45.68 -29.49 6.94
CA GLY A 175 -47.05 -29.80 7.31
C GLY A 175 -47.21 -30.11 8.80
N LEU A 176 -48.20 -29.44 9.40
CA LEU A 176 -49.16 -29.93 10.41
C LEU A 176 -48.58 -30.37 11.77
N GLU A 177 -49.13 -30.03 12.95
CA GLU A 177 -50.53 -29.75 13.37
C GLU A 177 -50.47 -28.74 14.54
N GLU A 178 -51.12 -27.58 14.47
CA GLU A 178 -52.52 -27.32 14.88
C GLU A 178 -52.91 -27.83 16.28
N TRP A 179 -52.62 -27.06 17.34
CA TRP A 179 -53.53 -26.97 18.49
C TRP A 179 -53.81 -25.51 18.88
N ARG A 180 -55.06 -25.16 18.63
CA ARG A 180 -55.84 -23.96 18.98
C ARG A 180 -55.36 -23.14 20.20
N SER A 181 -55.10 -21.88 19.92
CA SER A 181 -55.78 -20.69 20.47
C SER A 181 -56.26 -20.73 21.93
N LYS A 182 -55.65 -19.92 22.80
CA LYS A 182 -56.40 -19.00 23.69
C LYS A 182 -55.64 -17.68 23.85
N SER A 183 -56.43 -16.63 23.88
CA SER A 183 -56.09 -15.21 23.75
C SER A 183 -55.35 -14.61 24.95
N PRO A 184 -54.73 -13.43 24.76
CA PRO A 184 -54.09 -12.64 25.80
C PRO A 184 -55.12 -12.05 26.79
N ILE A 185 -54.67 -11.82 28.03
CA ILE A 185 -55.33 -11.12 29.16
C ILE A 185 -55.97 -12.06 30.19
N GLU A 186 -55.15 -12.48 31.17
CA GLU A 186 -55.52 -12.71 32.57
C GLU A 186 -54.21 -12.52 33.36
N ALA A 187 -53.91 -11.31 33.84
CA ALA A 187 -54.39 -10.77 35.11
C ALA A 187 -53.69 -11.40 36.32
N VAL A 188 -52.74 -10.62 36.87
CA VAL A 188 -52.49 -10.40 38.31
C VAL A 188 -51.93 -11.58 39.12
N GLY A 189 -50.81 -11.31 39.79
CA GLY A 189 -49.99 -12.28 40.52
C GLY A 189 -50.59 -12.86 41.80
N GLY A 190 -49.92 -13.90 42.30
CA GLY A 190 -50.17 -14.56 43.58
C GLY A 190 -48.87 -14.95 44.26
N ILE A 191 -48.77 -14.60 45.54
CA ILE A 191 -47.63 -14.54 46.46
C ILE A 191 -47.31 -15.89 47.14
N GLU A 192 -47.22 -16.99 46.41
CA GLU A 192 -47.12 -18.33 47.04
C GLU A 192 -45.73 -18.97 47.00
N GLU A 193 -44.72 -18.33 46.43
CA GLU A 193 -43.33 -18.80 46.57
C GLU A 193 -42.68 -18.41 47.92
N ARG A 194 -43.43 -18.05 48.97
CA ARG A 194 -42.83 -17.48 50.19
C ARG A 194 -43.16 -18.06 51.56
N ILE A 195 -43.96 -19.13 51.70
CA ILE A 195 -44.27 -19.63 53.07
C ILE A 195 -43.98 -21.12 53.35
N GLU A 196 -43.74 -22.02 52.39
CA GLU A 196 -43.56 -23.47 52.73
C GLU A 196 -42.18 -24.09 52.47
N GLY A 197 -41.13 -23.29 52.22
CA GLY A 197 -39.75 -23.81 52.05
C GLY A 197 -38.82 -23.63 53.25
N VAL A 198 -39.21 -22.86 54.27
CA VAL A 198 -38.47 -22.77 55.55
C VAL A 198 -39.29 -23.50 56.60
N ARG A 199 -39.24 -24.83 56.59
CA ARG A 199 -39.25 -25.66 57.81
C ARG A 199 -39.19 -27.15 57.51
N ALA A 200 -38.18 -27.74 58.11
CA ALA A 200 -38.21 -29.03 58.79
C ALA A 200 -37.76 -30.27 58.00
N ARG A 201 -36.48 -30.57 58.26
CA ARG A 201 -35.87 -31.89 58.55
C ARG A 201 -35.20 -32.62 57.40
#